data_AF-A0A699KST6-F1
#
_entry.id   AF-A0A699KST6-F1
#
_cell.length_a   1.000
_cell.length_b   1.000
_cell.length_c   1.000
_cell.angle_alpha   90.00
_cell.angle_beta   90.00
_cell.angle_gamma   90.00
#
_symmetry.space_group_name_H-M   'P 1'
#
loop_
_entity.id
_entity.type
_entity.pdbx_description
1 polymer ?
#
loop_
_entity_poly.entity_id
_entity_poly.type
_entity_poly.pdbx_seq_one_letter_code
_entity_poly.pdbx_strand_id
1 'polypeptide(L)'
;EIVDEEDSHLKELKSQWGEEACKAVVTALLELNEYNPSGRYVVSELWNFKEHRKATLKEVVNCLIHQLKAMKSLKRRERPN
;
A
#
# COMPACT_ATOMS: atom_id res chain seq x y z
N GLU A 1 -11.48 2.78 -9.98
CA GLU A 1 -12.90 3.23 -10.11
C GLU A 1 -12.93 4.69 -10.50
N ILE A 2 -13.91 5.10 -11.30
CA ILE A 2 -14.20 6.52 -11.56
C ILE A 2 -15.38 6.85 -10.68
N VAL A 3 -15.26 7.86 -9.80
CA VAL A 3 -16.39 8.32 -8.99
C VAL A 3 -17.35 9.04 -9.93
N ASP A 4 -18.56 8.51 -10.07
CA ASP A 4 -19.63 9.09 -10.87
C ASP A 4 -20.54 9.93 -9.96
N GLU A 5 -20.65 11.23 -10.22
CA GLU A 5 -21.53 12.14 -9.48
C GLU A 5 -23.02 11.82 -9.71
N GLU A 6 -23.34 11.06 -10.77
CA GLU A 6 -24.70 10.60 -11.06
C GLU A 6 -25.11 9.35 -10.27
N ASP A 7 -24.18 8.74 -9.51
CA ASP A 7 -24.39 7.50 -8.77
C ASP A 7 -25.58 7.59 -7.79
N SER A 8 -26.45 6.58 -7.85
CA SER A 8 -27.68 6.55 -7.05
C SER A 8 -27.42 6.50 -5.55
N HIS A 9 -26.33 5.86 -5.11
CA HIS A 9 -25.97 5.79 -3.70
C HIS A 9 -25.40 7.12 -3.20
N LEU A 10 -24.65 7.85 -4.02
CA LEU A 10 -24.19 9.21 -3.66
C LEU A 10 -25.34 10.21 -3.59
N LYS A 11 -26.31 10.12 -4.50
CA LYS A 11 -27.53 10.94 -4.48
C LYS A 11 -28.37 10.67 -3.22
N GLU A 12 -28.53 9.40 -2.85
CA GLU A 12 -29.22 9.01 -1.62
C GLU A 12 -28.46 9.49 -0.36
N LEU A 13 -27.15 9.31 -0.32
CA LEU A 13 -26.29 9.77 0.77
C LEU A 13 -26.38 11.28 0.95
N LYS A 14 -26.34 12.06 -0.15
CA LYS A 14 -26.48 13.52 -0.14
C LYS A 14 -27.86 13.95 0.37
N SER A 15 -28.91 13.23 0.00
CA SER A 15 -30.29 13.50 0.46
C SER A 15 -30.47 13.24 1.96
N GLN A 16 -29.88 12.16 2.48
CA GLN A 16 -30.05 11.75 3.88
C GLN A 16 -29.08 12.46 4.85
N TRP A 17 -27.85 12.72 4.44
CA TRP A 17 -26.76 13.18 5.33
C TRP A 17 -26.15 14.53 4.92
N GLY A 18 -26.63 15.11 3.82
CA GLY A 18 -26.16 16.40 3.31
C GLY A 18 -24.90 16.30 2.43
N GLU A 19 -24.56 17.44 1.86
CA GLU A 19 -23.46 17.57 0.89
C GLU A 19 -22.08 17.30 1.51
N GLU A 20 -21.90 17.67 2.78
CA GLU A 20 -20.60 17.57 3.46
C GLU A 20 -20.22 16.11 3.75
N ALA A 21 -21.20 15.29 4.17
CA ALA A 21 -21.02 13.85 4.32
C ALA A 21 -20.73 13.16 2.98
N CYS A 22 -21.47 13.53 1.93
CA CYS A 22 -21.24 13.02 0.58
C CYS A 22 -19.81 13.35 0.09
N LYS A 23 -19.35 14.59 0.31
CA LYS A 23 -18.01 15.02 -0.06
C LYS A 23 -16.93 14.23 0.68
N ALA A 24 -17.10 13.99 1.99
CA ALA A 24 -16.17 13.20 2.78
C ALA A 24 -16.03 11.76 2.26
N VAL A 25 -17.15 11.12 1.88
CA VAL A 25 -17.13 9.76 1.31
C VAL A 25 -16.45 9.73 -0.06
N VAL A 26 -16.75 10.70 -0.93
CA VAL A 26 -16.10 10.82 -2.24
C VAL A 26 -14.59 11.01 -2.08
N THR A 27 -14.15 11.89 -1.17
CA THR A 27 -12.73 12.10 -0.88
C THR A 27 -12.07 10.80 -0.40
N ALA A 28 -12.64 10.10 0.56
CA ALA A 28 -12.09 8.84 1.06
C ALA A 28 -12.01 7.76 -0.03
N LEU A 29 -13.01 7.67 -0.92
CA LEU A 29 -13.00 6.75 -2.05
C LEU A 29 -11.89 7.08 -3.06
N LEU A 30 -11.65 8.37 -3.34
CA LEU A 30 -10.56 8.81 -4.21
C LEU A 30 -9.19 8.47 -3.60
N GLU A 31 -8.99 8.75 -2.31
CA GLU A 31 -7.75 8.42 -1.59
C GLU A 31 -7.47 6.91 -1.61
N LEU A 32 -8.49 6.07 -1.38
CA LEU A 32 -8.36 4.61 -1.48
C LEU A 32 -8.01 4.16 -2.90
N ASN A 33 -8.59 4.79 -3.92
CA ASN A 33 -8.35 4.46 -5.31
C ASN A 33 -6.96 4.92 -5.78
N GLU A 34 -6.42 6.01 -5.25
CA GLU A 34 -5.04 6.44 -5.50
C GLU A 34 -4.03 5.49 -4.83
N TYR A 35 -4.31 5.08 -3.59
CA TYR A 35 -3.38 4.26 -2.82
C TYR A 35 -3.37 2.78 -3.25
N ASN A 36 -4.54 2.16 -3.42
CA ASN A 36 -4.68 0.75 -3.78
C ASN A 36 -6.00 0.51 -4.56
N PRO A 37 -6.04 0.82 -5.87
CA PRO A 37 -7.26 0.78 -6.67
C PRO A 37 -7.90 -0.61 -6.77
N SER A 38 -7.09 -1.68 -6.72
CA SER A 38 -7.59 -3.05 -6.83
C SER A 38 -8.00 -3.65 -5.49
N GLY A 39 -7.38 -3.23 -4.39
CA GLY A 39 -7.55 -3.89 -3.09
C GLY A 39 -8.35 -3.08 -2.06
N ARG A 40 -8.26 -1.75 -2.06
CA ARG A 40 -8.83 -0.86 -1.03
C ARG A 40 -8.51 -1.25 0.42
N TYR A 41 -7.48 -2.07 0.65
CA TYR A 41 -6.97 -2.44 1.97
C TYR A 41 -5.59 -1.85 2.21
N VAL A 42 -5.23 -1.72 3.49
CA VAL A 42 -3.89 -1.29 3.93
C VAL A 42 -2.85 -2.28 3.39
N VAL A 43 -1.91 -1.79 2.60
CA VAL A 43 -0.81 -2.59 2.06
C VAL A 43 0.41 -2.38 2.93
N SER A 44 1.04 -3.48 3.36
CA SER A 44 2.32 -3.39 4.07
C SER A 44 3.41 -2.91 3.11
N GLU A 45 4.09 -1.83 3.45
CA GLU A 45 5.19 -1.28 2.67
C GLU A 45 6.53 -1.58 3.31
N LEU A 46 7.56 -1.79 2.47
CA LEU A 46 8.92 -1.90 2.94
C LEU A 46 9.46 -0.50 3.26
N TRP A 47 9.94 -0.33 4.49
CA TRP A 47 10.39 0.97 5.00
C TRP A 47 11.92 1.00 5.16
N ASN A 48 12.56 2.06 4.67
CA ASN A 48 13.96 2.34 4.96
C ASN A 48 14.04 3.17 6.24
N PHE A 49 14.33 2.50 7.36
CA PHE A 49 14.46 3.14 8.68
C PHE A 49 15.58 4.17 8.76
N LYS A 50 16.65 4.03 7.96
CA LYS A 50 17.78 4.96 7.96
C LYS A 50 17.42 6.29 7.29
N GLU A 51 16.68 6.21 6.19
CA GLU A 51 16.30 7.37 5.37
C GLU A 51 14.91 7.92 5.74
N HIS A 52 14.24 7.31 6.74
CA HIS A 52 12.90 7.68 7.21
C HIS A 52 11.85 7.81 6.09
N ARG A 53 11.92 6.92 5.10
CA ARG A 53 10.99 6.88 3.96
C ARG A 53 10.73 5.46 3.48
N LYS A 54 9.74 5.29 2.62
CA LYS A 54 9.51 4.04 1.89
C LYS A 54 10.80 3.60 1.18
N ALA A 55 11.12 2.31 1.29
CA ALA A 55 12.26 1.71 0.62
C ALA A 55 12.01 1.70 -0.90
N THR A 56 13.04 2.08 -1.65
CA THR A 56 13.05 1.95 -3.10
C THR A 56 13.22 0.50 -3.51
N LEU A 57 12.77 0.14 -4.71
CA LEU A 57 12.96 -1.20 -5.27
C LEU A 57 14.43 -1.63 -5.25
N LYS A 58 15.35 -0.71 -5.55
CA LYS A 58 16.80 -0.97 -5.51
C LYS A 58 17.29 -1.36 -4.12
N GLU A 59 16.84 -0.65 -3.08
CA GLU A 59 17.19 -0.96 -1.68
C GLU A 59 16.66 -2.34 -1.27
N VAL A 60 15.41 -2.65 -1.65
CA VAL A 60 14.78 -3.94 -1.37
C VAL A 60 15.53 -5.09 -2.04
N VAL A 61 15.81 -4.98 -3.35
CA VAL A 61 16.56 -6.01 -4.10
C VAL A 61 17.96 -6.22 -3.50
N ASN A 62 18.66 -5.15 -3.16
CA ASN A 62 19.97 -5.24 -2.50
C ASN A 62 19.87 -5.93 -1.13
N CYS A 63 18.83 -5.64 -0.34
CA CYS A 63 18.61 -6.28 0.94
C CYS A 63 18.42 -7.81 0.78
N LEU A 64 17.56 -8.22 -0.17
CA LEU A 64 17.31 -9.64 -0.46
C LEU A 64 18.58 -10.38 -0.91
N ILE A 65 19.39 -9.76 -1.78
CA ILE A 65 20.66 -10.35 -2.22
C ILE A 65 21.62 -10.56 -1.03
N HIS A 66 21.71 -9.59 -0.12
CA HIS A 66 22.56 -9.72 1.07
C HIS A 66 22.07 -10.86 1.99
N GLN A 67 20.77 -10.95 2.24
CA GLN A 67 20.19 -12.02 3.06
C GLN A 67 20.45 -13.40 2.45
N LEU A 68 20.25 -13.55 1.13
CA LEU A 68 20.52 -14.80 0.42
C LEU A 68 22.00 -15.21 0.49
N LYS A 69 22.93 -14.25 0.38
CA LYS A 69 24.37 -14.52 0.53
C LYS A 69 24.72 -14.97 1.95
N ALA A 70 24.17 -14.31 2.97
CA ALA A 70 24.37 -14.66 4.37
C ALA A 70 23.83 -16.07 4.68
N MET A 71 22.63 -16.40 4.19
CA MET A 71 22.07 -17.75 4.34
C MET A 71 22.93 -18.83 3.68
N LYS A 72 23.47 -18.56 2.49
CA LYS A 72 24.35 -19.50 1.78
C LYS A 72 25.68 -19.72 2.51
N SER A 73 26.24 -18.67 3.14
CA SER A 73 27.48 -18.79 3.91
C SER A 73 27.27 -19.55 5.21
N LEU A 74 26.12 -19.37 5.88
CA LEU A 74 25.73 -20.14 7.06
C LEU A 74 25.58 -21.64 6.73
N LYS A 75 24.85 -21.98 5.67
CA LYS A 75 24.67 -23.39 5.26
C LYS A 75 25.97 -24.11 4.89
N ARG A 76 26.99 -23.39 4.40
CA ARG A 76 28.34 -23.96 4.17
C ARG A 76 29.10 -24.22 5.45
N ARG A 77 28.87 -23.44 6.51
CA ARG A 77 29.51 -23.63 7.82
C ARG A 77 28.89 -24.78 8.60
N GLU A 78 27.60 -25.04 8.41
CA GLU A 78 26.85 -26.14 9.06
C GLU A 78 27.05 -27.51 8.41
N ARG A 79 27.69 -27.58 7.23
CA ARG A 79 28.12 -28.83 6.59
C ARG A 79 29.64 -28.97 6.75
N PRO A 80 30.14 -29.49 7.89
CA PRO A 80 31.54 -29.87 7.95
C PRO A 80 31.77 -31.04 6.99
N ASN A 81 32.92 -31.02 6.29
CA ASN A 81 33.41 -32.11 5.45
C ASN A 81 33.57 -33.41 6.26
#